data_AF-A0A8J7PXN3-F1
#
_entry.id   AF-A0A8J7PXN3-F1
#
_cell.length_a   1.000
_cell.length_b   1.000
_cell.length_c   1.000
_cell.angle_alpha   90.00
_cell.angle_beta   90.00
_cell.angle_gamma   90.00
#
_symmetry.space_group_name_H-M   'P 1'
#
loop_
_entity.id
_entity.type
_entity.pdbx_description
1 polymer ?
#
loop_
_entity_poly.entity_id
_entity_poly.type
_entity_poly.pdbx_seq_one_letter_code
_entity_poly.pdbx_strand_id
1 'polypeptide(L)' 'EIELKLDNYFEAGVRLAWVIDPRKERAKIYSSRSRMQEIGSDAELPGSKVLPGFRLPLRDVFASIRRKKRKPR' A
#
# COMPACT_ATOMS: atom_id res chain seq x y z
N GLU A 1 -12.89 4.17 -8.74
CA GLU A 1 -13.12 2.82 -8.14
C GLU A 1 -12.35 2.55 -6.85
N ILE A 2 -11.04 2.82 -6.77
CA ILE A 2 -10.26 2.56 -5.53
C ILE A 2 -10.80 3.37 -4.34
N GLU A 3 -11.24 4.60 -4.56
CA GLU A 3 -11.79 5.46 -3.50
C GLU A 3 -13.09 4.91 -2.90
N LEU A 4 -14.01 4.41 -3.73
CA LEU A 4 -15.24 3.75 -3.25
C LEU A 4 -14.94 2.49 -2.43
N LYS A 5 -13.93 1.70 -2.82
CA LYS A 5 -13.54 0.50 -2.07
C LYS A 5 -12.91 0.86 -0.73
N LEU A 6 -12.04 1.86 -0.71
CA LEU A 6 -11.47 2.38 0.53
C LEU A 6 -12.59 2.86 1.46
N ASP A 7 -13.62 3.47 0.92
CA ASP A 7 -14.76 3.94 1.69
C ASP A 7 -15.46 2.82 2.45
N ASN A 8 -15.87 1.78 1.70
CA ASN A 8 -16.50 0.60 2.27
C ASN A 8 -15.59 -0.09 3.31
N TYR A 9 -14.26 -0.09 3.09
CA TYR A 9 -13.33 -0.66 4.05
C TYR A 9 -13.24 0.16 5.34
N PHE A 10 -13.17 1.49 5.24
CA PHE A 10 -13.14 2.35 6.42
C PHE A 10 -14.48 2.34 7.17
N GLU A 11 -15.61 2.29 6.46
CA GLU A 11 -16.93 2.08 7.07
C GLU A 11 -17.04 0.72 7.76
N ALA A 12 -16.42 -0.32 7.23
CA ALA A 12 -16.34 -1.64 7.86
C ALA A 12 -15.33 -1.74 9.03
N GLY A 13 -14.70 -0.63 9.43
CA GLY A 13 -13.78 -0.57 10.58
C GLY A 13 -12.31 -0.89 10.27
N VAL A 14 -11.91 -0.90 8.99
CA VAL A 14 -10.48 -1.01 8.63
C VAL A 14 -9.73 0.21 9.14
N ARG A 15 -8.63 -0.03 9.85
CA ARG A 15 -7.80 1.03 10.47
C ARG A 15 -6.60 1.44 9.62
N LEU A 16 -6.27 0.66 8.59
CA LEU A 16 -5.12 0.87 7.73
C LEU A 16 -5.35 0.21 6.37
N ALA A 17 -5.20 0.97 5.29
CA ALA A 17 -5.22 0.45 3.93
C ALA A 17 -4.02 0.97 3.13
N TRP A 18 -3.43 0.10 2.32
CA TRP A 18 -2.33 0.44 1.42
C TRP A 18 -2.76 0.29 -0.03
N VAL A 19 -2.57 1.35 -0.81
CA VAL A 19 -2.79 1.34 -2.26
C VAL A 19 -1.43 1.48 -2.93
N ILE A 20 -0.99 0.44 -3.62
CA ILE A 20 0.31 0.40 -4.29
C ILE A 20 0.08 0.59 -5.78
N ASP A 21 0.70 1.61 -6.37
CA ASP A 21 0.73 1.86 -7.81
C ASP A 21 2.09 1.43 -8.38
N PRO A 22 2.20 0.21 -8.94
CA PRO A 22 3.44 -0.30 -9.49
C PRO A 22 3.82 0.33 -10.84
N ARG A 23 2.95 1.13 -11.47
CA ARG A 23 3.31 1.87 -12.69
C ARG A 23 4.05 3.16 -12.36
N LYS A 24 3.62 3.82 -11.27
CA LYS A 24 4.25 5.05 -10.77
C LYS A 24 5.32 4.79 -9.72
N GLU A 25 5.47 3.54 -9.29
CA GLU A 25 6.39 3.11 -8.21
C GLU A 25 6.14 3.89 -6.91
N ARG A 26 4.87 4.07 -6.57
CA ARG A 26 4.42 4.80 -5.38
C ARG A 26 3.42 3.98 -4.60
N ALA A 27 3.30 4.27 -3.31
CA ALA A 27 2.21 3.75 -2.50
C ALA A 27 1.54 4.86 -1.70
N LYS A 28 0.25 4.67 -1.43
CA LYS A 28 -0.55 5.54 -0.59
C LYS A 28 -0.98 4.77 0.65
N ILE A 29 -0.72 5.34 1.81
CA ILE A 29 -1.09 4.82 3.10
C ILE A 29 -2.31 5.60 3.57
N TYR A 30 -3.42 4.91 3.76
CA TYR A 30 -4.64 5.47 4.29
C TYR A 30 -4.81 5.00 5.72
N SER A 31 -4.75 5.93 6.68
CA SER A 31 -5.09 5.68 8.09
C SER A 31 -6.55 6.02 8.40
N SER A 32 -7.19 6.79 7.52
CA SER A 32 -8.62 7.10 7.54
C SER A 32 -9.04 7.58 6.15
N ARG A 33 -10.36 7.73 5.92
CA ARG A 33 -10.93 8.26 4.67
C ARG A 33 -10.31 9.60 4.24
N SER A 34 -9.98 10.46 5.21
CA SER A 34 -9.44 11.79 4.99
C SER A 34 -7.92 11.89 5.15
N ARG A 35 -7.27 10.88 5.74
CA ARG A 35 -5.85 10.91 6.05
C ARG A 35 -5.10 9.90 5.20
N MET A 36 -4.53 10.43 4.11
CA MET A 36 -3.70 9.71 3.16
C MET A 36 -2.29 10.30 3.16
N GLN A 37 -1.29 9.42 3.11
CA GLN A 37 0.11 9.77 2.93
C GLN A 37 0.66 9.02 1.72
N GLU A 38 1.18 9.74 0.74
CA GLU A 38 1.88 9.15 -0.40
C GLU A 38 3.36 8.98 -0.07
N ILE A 39 3.92 7.83 -0.42
CA ILE A 39 5.33 7.48 -0.27
C ILE A 39 5.90 6.95 -1.59
N GLY A 40 7.17 7.28 -1.84
CA GLY A 40 7.91 6.84 -3.02
C GLY A 40 8.52 5.44 -2.85
N SER A 41 9.08 4.90 -3.92
CA SER A 41 9.68 3.56 -3.99
C SER A 41 10.82 3.29 -3.01
N ASP A 42 11.55 4.33 -2.59
CA ASP A 42 12.64 4.22 -1.63
C ASP A 42 12.18 4.14 -0.17
N ALA A 43 10.90 4.42 0.07
CA ALA A 43 10.31 4.40 1.39
C ALA A 43 9.81 3.01 1.80
N GLU A 44 9.41 2.90 3.06
CA GLU A 44 8.87 1.69 3.66
C GLU A 44 7.39 1.88 4.01
N LEU A 45 6.58 0.84 3.82
CA LEU A 45 5.20 0.80 4.28
C LEU A 45 5.19 0.46 5.79
N PRO A 46 4.73 1.38 6.66
CA PRO A 46 4.63 1.12 8.08
C PRO A 46 3.31 0.43 8.43
N GLY A 47 3.36 -0.53 9.35
CA GLY A 47 2.19 -1.15 9.97
C GLY A 47 1.34 -0.23 10.86
N SER A 48 1.82 0.99 11.11
CA SER A 48 1.18 1.99 11.98
C SER A 48 0.76 1.36 13.34
N LYS A 49 -0.36 1.80 13.92
CA LYS A 49 -0.90 1.24 15.17
C LYS A 49 -1.53 -0.14 15.01
N VAL A 50 -1.74 -0.61 13.78
CA VAL A 50 -2.39 -1.91 13.51
C VAL A 50 -1.37 -3.05 13.61
N LEU A 51 -0.13 -2.80 13.17
CA LEU A 51 0.99 -3.74 13.21
C LEU A 51 2.24 -3.02 13.73
N PRO A 52 2.42 -2.89 15.06
CA PRO A 52 3.59 -2.21 15.62
C PRO A 52 4.88 -2.93 15.22
N GLY A 53 5.88 -2.19 14.76
CA GLY A 53 7.18 -2.71 14.33
C GLY A 53 7.23 -3.24 12.89
N PHE A 54 6.09 -3.38 12.21
CA PHE A 54 6.08 -3.82 10.82
C PHE A 54 6.59 -2.71 9.88
N ARG A 55 7.59 -3.04 9.07
CA ARG A 55 8.12 -2.21 8.00
C ARG A 55 8.33 -3.09 6.77
N LEU A 56 7.80 -2.65 5.63
CA LEU A 56 7.96 -3.33 4.36
C LEU A 56 8.56 -2.37 3.32
N PRO A 57 9.83 -2.55 2.92
CA PRO A 57 10.45 -1.72 1.90
C PRO A 57 9.73 -1.84 0.56
N LEU A 58 9.31 -0.71 -0.02
CA LEU A 58 8.57 -0.72 -1.28
C LEU A 58 9.40 -1.23 -2.46
N ARG A 59 10.71 -0.97 -2.45
CA ARG A 59 11.67 -1.54 -3.39
C ARG A 59 11.54 -3.06 -3.54
N ASP A 60 11.40 -3.80 -2.44
CA ASP A 60 11.29 -5.26 -2.46
C ASP A 60 9.94 -5.70 -3.03
N VAL A 61 8.89 -4.96 -2.70
CA VAL A 61 7.55 -5.19 -3.27
C VAL A 61 7.58 -5.03 -4.78
N PHE A 62 8.13 -3.92 -5.30
CA PHE A 62 8.21 -3.68 -6.73
C PHE A 62 9.13 -4.68 -7.45
N ALA A 63 10.26 -5.05 -6.84
CA ALA A 63 11.13 -6.10 -7.35
C ALA A 63 10.38 -7.45 -7.49
N SER A 64 9.56 -7.81 -6.49
CA SER A 64 8.76 -9.04 -6.51
C SER A 64 7.69 -9.02 -7.62
N ILE A 65 7.02 -7.88 -7.84
CA ILE A 65 6.00 -7.72 -8.89
C ILE A 65 6.65 -7.85 -10.27
N ARG A 66 7.81 -7.22 -10.48
CA ARG A 66 8.59 -7.33 -11.71
C ARG A 66 8.99 -8.78 -11.98
N ARG A 67 9.42 -9.52 -10.94
CA ARG A 67 9.73 -10.95 -11.06
C ARG A 67 8.51 -11.79 -11.43
N LYS A 68 7.32 -11.49 -10.88
CA LYS A 68 6.08 -12.21 -11.18
C LYS A 68 5.62 -12.03 -12.64
N LYS A 69 5.87 -10.86 -13.25
CA LYS A 69 5.60 -10.61 -14.67
C LYS A 69 6.51 -11.39 -15.63
N ARG A 70 7.66 -11.89 -15.18
CA ARG A 70 8.66 -12.60 -16.01
C ARG A 70 8.44 -14.12 -16.05
N LYS A 71 7.35 -14.65 -15.51
CA LYS A 71 7.02 -16.07 -15.64
C LYS A 71 6.14 -16.25 -16.89
N PRO A 72 6.68 -16.69 -18.04
CA PRO A 72 5.85 -17.20 -19.11
C PRO A 72 5.11 -18.43 -18.57
N ARG A 73 3.80 -18.51 -18.84
CA ARG A 73 3.06 -19.76 -18.72
C ARG A 73 3.54 -20.73 -19.78
#